data_AF-X0UKW0-F1
#
_entry.id   AF-X0UKW0-F1
#
_cell.length_a   1.000
_cell.length_b   1.000
_cell.length_c   1.000
_cell.angle_alpha   90.00
_cell.angle_beta   90.00
_cell.angle_gamma   90.00
#
_symmetry.space_group_name_H-M   'P 1'
#
loop_
_entity.id
_entity.type
_entity.pdbx_description
1 polymer ?
#
loop_
_entity_poly.entity_id
_entity_poly.type
_entity_poly.pdbx_seq_one_letter_code
_entity_poly.pdbx_strand_id
1 'polypeptide(L)'
;RITPQRMAHIFGWRITKHTKGKHQVVLDQMDHGHHVLRTYSKNSFVKQYEKNNTFLRIETCSNNLKDFRQKKSLECLRDVADKLQAVNDRFADAQAENLNVEMDYPLLEKLAQPCHLKSRRVAGIRLDNDRTIRLLEVLMHSSSQLNGISAAHLHKAVLDAYHLTAEQYTRNQLAYDLRKLKAHGLIERPDNQYVYALSDYGRKATAILVILRNRILRPIAGSIFDRPPKLSLKTNSKLQAQYRRTTKSFNDLITLLKAA
;
A
#
# COMPACT_ATOMS: atom_id res chain seq x y z
N ARG A 1 6.86 6.83 -1.09
CA ARG A 1 7.69 6.68 -2.32
C ARG A 1 9.10 6.24 -1.91
N ILE A 2 9.70 5.27 -2.59
CA ILE A 2 11.12 4.93 -2.40
C ILE A 2 11.92 5.92 -3.27
N THR A 3 12.49 6.95 -2.64
CA THR A 3 13.30 7.98 -3.31
C THR A 3 14.76 7.52 -3.41
N PRO A 4 15.61 8.16 -4.23
CA PRO A 4 17.04 7.87 -4.26
C PRO A 4 17.71 7.99 -2.87
N GLN A 5 17.32 8.97 -2.06
CA GLN A 5 17.83 9.10 -0.69
C GLN A 5 17.40 7.93 0.20
N ARG A 6 16.16 7.45 0.08
CA ARG A 6 15.71 6.24 0.79
C ARG A 6 16.42 4.98 0.28
N MET A 7 16.69 4.87 -1.02
CA MET A 7 17.50 3.76 -1.56
C MET A 7 18.93 3.80 -1.00
N ALA A 8 19.53 4.98 -0.84
CA ALA A 8 20.83 5.15 -0.20
C ALA A 8 20.82 4.63 1.25
N HIS A 9 19.77 4.98 2.01
CA HIS A 9 19.58 4.48 3.37
C HIS A 9 19.40 2.96 3.44
N ILE A 10 18.47 2.41 2.65
CA ILE A 10 18.15 0.97 2.61
C ILE A 10 19.41 0.14 2.34
N PHE A 11 20.16 0.50 1.29
CA PHE A 11 21.35 -0.25 0.89
C PHE A 11 22.61 0.13 1.68
N GLY A 12 22.55 1.16 2.54
CA GLY A 12 23.67 1.57 3.40
C GLY A 12 24.83 2.25 2.66
N TRP A 13 24.57 2.91 1.53
CA TRP A 13 25.60 3.65 0.80
C TRP A 13 25.11 5.01 0.29
N ARG A 14 26.04 5.96 0.14
CA ARG A 14 25.74 7.28 -0.41
C ARG A 14 25.51 7.20 -1.93
N ILE A 15 24.37 7.71 -2.39
CA ILE A 15 24.09 7.92 -3.81
C ILE A 15 24.39 9.39 -4.13
N THR A 16 25.16 9.62 -5.18
CA THR A 16 25.58 10.93 -5.69
C THR A 16 25.28 11.02 -7.18
N LYS A 17 25.37 12.22 -7.77
CA LYS A 17 25.21 12.42 -9.23
C LYS A 17 26.19 11.60 -10.09
N HIS A 18 27.31 11.16 -9.50
CA HIS A 18 28.33 10.35 -10.17
C HIS A 18 28.20 8.85 -9.88
N THR A 19 27.23 8.44 -9.07
CA THR A 19 27.04 7.02 -8.74
C THR A 19 26.51 6.29 -9.96
N LYS A 20 27.34 5.41 -10.53
CA LYS A 20 26.99 4.55 -11.67
C LYS A 20 26.14 3.36 -11.22
N GLY A 21 25.20 2.94 -12.05
CA GLY A 21 24.37 1.74 -11.86
C GLY A 21 22.87 2.02 -11.82
N LYS A 22 22.06 0.98 -11.61
CA LYS A 22 20.59 1.09 -11.62
C LYS A 22 20.10 1.62 -10.26
N HIS A 23 19.24 2.63 -10.29
CA HIS A 23 18.55 3.17 -9.11
C HIS A 23 17.07 3.34 -9.44
N GLN A 24 16.34 2.24 -9.41
CA GLN A 24 14.96 2.20 -9.88
C GLN A 24 14.13 1.20 -9.09
N VAL A 25 12.83 1.47 -8.99
CA VAL A 25 11.85 0.52 -8.48
C VAL A 25 11.03 0.02 -9.65
N VAL A 26 10.91 -1.30 -9.78
CA VAL A 26 10.17 -1.96 -10.85
C VAL A 26 9.16 -2.89 -10.20
N LEU A 27 7.90 -2.83 -10.65
CA LEU A 27 6.92 -3.86 -10.36
C LEU A 27 6.90 -4.79 -11.58
N ASP A 28 7.35 -6.03 -11.38
CA ASP A 28 7.41 -7.05 -12.42
C ASP A 28 6.32 -8.10 -12.19
N GLN A 29 5.86 -8.77 -13.24
CA GLN A 29 4.93 -9.89 -13.14
C GLN A 29 5.69 -11.15 -13.57
N MET A 30 5.88 -12.10 -12.66
CA MET A 30 6.45 -13.40 -13.03
C MET A 30 5.42 -14.22 -13.80
N ASP A 31 5.88 -15.15 -14.64
CA ASP A 31 5.04 -16.02 -15.51
C ASP A 31 3.90 -16.76 -14.79
N HIS A 32 3.91 -16.79 -13.46
CA HIS A 32 2.93 -17.47 -12.62
C HIS A 32 1.92 -16.50 -11.98
N GLY A 33 1.83 -15.26 -12.48
CA GLY A 33 0.83 -14.28 -12.04
C GLY A 33 1.17 -13.54 -10.73
N HIS A 34 2.27 -13.87 -10.06
CA HIS A 34 2.70 -13.16 -8.86
C HIS A 34 3.50 -11.90 -9.21
N HIS A 35 3.08 -10.77 -8.65
CA HIS A 35 3.81 -9.52 -8.76
C HIS A 35 5.03 -9.50 -7.84
N VAL A 36 6.16 -9.04 -8.37
CA VAL A 36 7.41 -8.90 -7.63
C VAL A 36 7.87 -7.45 -7.71
N LEU A 37 7.95 -6.83 -6.54
CA LEU A 37 8.55 -5.51 -6.39
C LEU A 37 10.06 -5.67 -6.34
N ARG A 38 10.77 -5.03 -7.27
CA ARG A 38 12.23 -5.00 -7.30
C ARG A 38 12.74 -3.59 -7.12
N THR A 39 13.53 -3.37 -6.08
CA THR A 39 14.24 -2.11 -5.85
C THR A 39 15.70 -2.31 -6.17
N TYR A 40 16.17 -1.72 -7.27
CA TYR A 40 17.55 -1.81 -7.72
C TYR A 40 18.40 -0.68 -7.16
N SER A 41 19.62 -1.01 -6.78
CA SER A 41 20.66 -0.06 -6.38
C SER A 41 22.02 -0.60 -6.79
N LYS A 42 22.71 0.09 -7.71
CA LYS A 42 23.96 -0.38 -8.35
C LYS A 42 23.79 -1.76 -9.01
N ASN A 43 24.57 -2.75 -8.56
CA ASN A 43 24.54 -4.15 -9.02
C ASN A 43 23.77 -5.08 -8.08
N SER A 44 22.99 -4.50 -7.16
CA SER A 44 22.22 -5.23 -6.15
C SER A 44 20.76 -4.82 -6.24
N PHE A 45 19.87 -5.67 -5.76
CA PHE A 45 18.45 -5.37 -5.71
C PHE A 45 17.77 -6.10 -4.56
N VAL A 46 16.71 -5.50 -4.03
CA VAL A 46 15.77 -6.16 -3.12
C VAL A 46 14.59 -6.66 -3.96
N LYS A 47 14.22 -7.93 -3.80
CA LYS A 47 12.99 -8.52 -4.31
C LYS A 47 12.00 -8.65 -3.15
N GLN A 48 10.78 -8.20 -3.36
CA GLN A 48 9.67 -8.47 -2.48
C GLN A 48 8.54 -9.12 -3.26
N TYR A 49 8.11 -10.30 -2.81
CA TYR A 49 7.11 -11.10 -3.50
C TYR A 49 6.32 -11.96 -2.53
N GLU A 50 5.11 -12.30 -2.93
CA GLU A 50 4.29 -13.26 -2.21
C GLU A 50 4.86 -14.67 -2.42
N LYS A 51 5.14 -15.38 -1.31
CA LYS A 51 5.57 -16.77 -1.35
C LYS A 51 4.42 -17.67 -0.88
N ASN A 52 4.01 -18.58 -1.76
CA ASN A 52 3.00 -19.62 -1.52
C ASN A 52 1.69 -19.07 -0.91
N ASN A 53 1.23 -17.89 -1.34
CA ASN A 53 0.03 -17.22 -0.82
C ASN A 53 -0.03 -17.04 0.71
N THR A 54 1.12 -17.11 1.39
CA THR A 54 1.16 -17.19 2.86
C THR A 54 1.90 -16.02 3.48
N PHE A 55 3.02 -15.59 2.90
CA PHE A 55 3.82 -14.49 3.45
C PHE A 55 4.49 -13.68 2.35
N LEU A 56 4.68 -12.40 2.63
CA LEU A 56 5.43 -11.48 1.79
C LEU A 56 6.91 -11.62 2.14
N ARG A 57 7.71 -12.12 1.21
CA ARG A 57 9.12 -12.36 1.42
C ARG A 57 9.95 -11.21 0.89
N ILE A 58 10.98 -10.82 1.63
CA ILE A 58 11.96 -9.80 1.26
C ILE A 58 13.31 -10.49 1.12
N GLU A 59 13.94 -10.38 -0.04
CA GLU A 59 15.23 -10.98 -0.34
C GLU A 59 16.13 -9.98 -1.05
N THR A 60 17.27 -9.64 -0.44
CA THR A 60 18.32 -8.87 -1.10
C THR A 60 19.23 -9.79 -1.89
N CYS A 61 19.46 -9.46 -3.16
CA CYS A 61 20.42 -10.14 -4.03
C CYS A 61 21.51 -9.16 -4.47
N SER A 62 22.74 -9.65 -4.60
CA SER A 62 23.87 -8.86 -5.09
C SER A 62 24.64 -9.62 -6.16
N ASN A 63 24.87 -8.98 -7.30
CA ASN A 63 25.77 -9.49 -8.32
C ASN A 63 27.24 -9.10 -8.04
N ASN A 64 27.47 -8.14 -7.13
CA ASN A 64 28.80 -7.64 -6.80
C ASN A 64 28.94 -7.30 -5.30
N LEU A 65 29.50 -8.23 -4.52
CA LEU A 65 29.74 -8.05 -3.08
C LEU A 65 30.71 -6.91 -2.73
N LYS A 66 31.52 -6.43 -3.69
CA LYS A 66 32.37 -5.25 -3.48
C LYS A 66 31.54 -3.99 -3.18
N ASP A 67 30.30 -3.91 -3.68
CA ASP A 67 29.38 -2.82 -3.37
C ASP A 67 29.07 -2.75 -1.86
N PHE A 68 29.09 -3.90 -1.18
CA PHE A 68 28.94 -4.04 0.27
C PHE A 68 30.28 -4.07 1.02
N ARG A 69 31.39 -3.77 0.35
CA ARG A 69 32.76 -3.90 0.90
C ARG A 69 33.03 -5.32 1.42
N GLN A 70 32.56 -6.34 0.70
CA GLN A 70 32.79 -7.74 1.03
C GLN A 70 33.54 -8.47 -0.08
N LYS A 71 34.31 -9.49 0.32
CA LYS A 71 35.01 -10.40 -0.61
C LYS A 71 34.07 -11.54 -1.02
N LYS A 72 34.33 -12.13 -2.19
CA LYS A 72 33.67 -13.35 -2.66
C LYS A 72 34.40 -14.59 -2.11
N SER A 73 34.34 -14.80 -0.79
CA SER A 73 34.94 -15.95 -0.10
C SER A 73 33.91 -16.60 0.81
N LEU A 74 34.02 -17.92 1.01
CA LEU A 74 33.17 -18.67 1.94
C LEU A 74 33.40 -18.24 3.40
N GLU A 75 34.61 -17.81 3.75
CA GLU A 75 34.94 -17.29 5.08
C GLU A 75 34.13 -16.01 5.40
N CYS A 76 33.84 -15.18 4.38
CA CYS A 76 33.05 -13.97 4.52
C CYS A 76 31.54 -14.22 4.40
N LEU A 77 31.08 -15.48 4.27
CA LEU A 77 29.68 -15.79 4.02
C LEU A 77 28.76 -15.27 5.12
N ARG A 78 29.20 -15.36 6.38
CA ARG A 78 28.45 -14.84 7.53
C ARG A 78 28.31 -13.33 7.45
N ASP A 79 29.40 -12.61 7.21
CA ASP A 79 29.39 -11.15 7.10
C ASP A 79 28.55 -10.65 5.91
N VAL A 80 28.53 -11.43 4.82
CA VAL A 80 27.66 -11.16 3.67
C VAL A 80 26.20 -11.36 4.07
N ALA A 81 25.86 -12.47 4.73
CA ALA A 81 24.51 -12.74 5.20
C ALA A 81 24.00 -11.63 6.14
N ASP A 82 24.81 -11.23 7.12
CA ASP A 82 24.43 -10.18 8.08
C ASP A 82 24.25 -8.82 7.39
N LYS A 83 25.12 -8.46 6.42
CA LYS A 83 24.95 -7.22 5.63
C LYS A 83 23.68 -7.24 4.77
N LEU A 84 23.39 -8.35 4.10
CA LEU A 84 22.19 -8.47 3.26
C LEU A 84 20.92 -8.52 4.12
N GLN A 85 20.97 -9.15 5.30
CA GLN A 85 19.88 -9.15 6.26
C GLN A 85 19.60 -7.72 6.73
N ALA A 86 20.62 -6.94 7.08
CA ALA A 86 20.43 -5.54 7.47
C ALA A 86 19.81 -4.68 6.35
N VAL A 87 20.04 -5.02 5.07
CA VAL A 87 19.32 -4.38 3.95
C VAL A 87 17.86 -4.78 3.92
N ASN A 88 17.54 -6.06 4.14
CA ASN A 88 16.15 -6.52 4.24
C ASN A 88 15.41 -5.83 5.39
N ASP A 89 16.05 -5.70 6.55
CA ASP A 89 15.47 -5.07 7.74
C ASP A 89 15.21 -3.58 7.47
N ARG A 90 16.20 -2.83 6.98
CA ARG A 90 16.00 -1.41 6.61
C ARG A 90 14.95 -1.22 5.52
N PHE A 91 14.83 -2.18 4.60
CA PHE A 91 13.78 -2.15 3.57
C PHE A 91 12.40 -2.36 4.21
N ALA A 92 12.26 -3.33 5.11
CA ALA A 92 11.03 -3.58 5.86
C ALA A 92 10.66 -2.37 6.74
N ASP A 93 11.63 -1.78 7.45
CA ASP A 93 11.43 -0.59 8.28
C ASP A 93 10.98 0.61 7.44
N ALA A 94 11.63 0.86 6.31
CA ALA A 94 11.23 1.94 5.40
C ALA A 94 9.80 1.73 4.85
N GLN A 95 9.33 0.48 4.74
CA GLN A 95 7.94 0.18 4.41
C GLN A 95 7.02 0.35 5.61
N ALA A 96 7.42 -0.12 6.79
CA ALA A 96 6.69 0.02 8.03
C ALA A 96 6.47 1.50 8.38
N GLU A 97 7.46 2.38 8.20
CA GLU A 97 7.31 3.83 8.37
C GLU A 97 6.24 4.44 7.44
N ASN A 98 6.11 3.94 6.20
CA ASN A 98 5.04 4.40 5.32
C ASN A 98 3.65 3.92 5.77
N LEU A 99 3.61 2.86 6.58
CA LEU A 99 2.41 2.27 7.17
C LEU A 99 2.20 2.73 8.62
N ASN A 100 3.19 3.35 9.26
CA ASN A 100 3.12 3.94 10.59
C ASN A 100 2.40 5.29 10.51
N VAL A 101 1.15 5.20 10.06
CA VAL A 101 0.22 6.30 10.13
C VAL A 101 -0.45 6.16 11.48
N GLU A 102 -0.11 7.03 12.43
CA GLU A 102 -0.91 7.17 13.63
C GLU A 102 -2.35 7.49 13.18
N MET A 103 -3.26 6.59 13.57
CA MET A 103 -4.69 6.76 13.35
C MET A 103 -5.17 7.90 14.25
N ASP A 104 -5.10 9.12 13.75
CA ASP A 104 -5.69 10.26 14.42
C ASP A 104 -7.21 10.21 14.22
N TYR A 105 -7.98 9.89 15.26
CA TYR A 105 -9.45 9.84 15.17
C TYR A 105 -10.06 11.16 14.65
N PRO A 106 -9.59 12.35 15.10
CA PRO A 106 -9.89 13.65 14.49
C PRO A 106 -9.75 13.71 12.96
N LEU A 107 -8.77 13.01 12.39
CA LEU A 107 -8.58 12.95 10.94
C LEU A 107 -9.73 12.21 10.25
N LEU A 108 -10.16 11.07 10.80
CA LEU A 108 -11.29 10.31 10.26
C LEU A 108 -12.59 11.10 10.33
N GLU A 109 -12.82 11.77 11.47
CA GLU A 109 -13.97 12.65 11.65
C GLU A 109 -13.96 13.78 10.63
N LYS A 110 -12.83 14.49 10.49
CA LYS A 110 -12.67 15.57 9.52
C LYS A 110 -12.92 15.11 8.08
N LEU A 111 -12.44 13.92 7.70
CA LEU A 111 -12.66 13.35 6.38
C LEU A 111 -14.13 13.00 6.15
N ALA A 112 -14.84 12.54 7.18
CA ALA A 112 -16.26 12.23 7.12
C ALA A 112 -17.15 13.49 7.01
N GLN A 113 -16.67 14.65 7.48
CA GLN A 113 -17.39 15.91 7.39
C GLN A 113 -17.31 16.54 5.99
N PRO A 114 -18.35 17.27 5.55
CA PRO A 114 -18.28 18.09 4.35
C PRO A 114 -17.21 19.19 4.47
N CYS A 115 -16.54 19.49 3.36
CA CYS A 115 -15.55 20.57 3.27
C CYS A 115 -15.94 21.59 2.21
N HIS A 116 -15.30 22.76 2.21
CA HIS A 116 -15.51 23.79 1.19
C HIS A 116 -14.30 23.85 0.26
N LEU A 117 -14.55 23.71 -1.05
CA LEU A 117 -13.55 23.98 -2.07
C LEU A 117 -13.95 25.28 -2.78
N LYS A 118 -13.19 26.36 -2.52
CA LYS A 118 -13.58 27.73 -2.87
C LYS A 118 -14.97 28.03 -2.29
N SER A 119 -15.93 28.43 -3.13
CA SER A 119 -17.31 28.73 -2.74
C SER A 119 -18.27 27.52 -2.76
N ARG A 120 -17.79 26.31 -3.10
CA ARG A 120 -18.67 25.13 -3.24
C ARG A 120 -18.48 24.16 -2.08
N ARG A 121 -19.59 23.74 -1.48
CA ARG A 121 -19.62 22.66 -0.48
C ARG A 121 -19.41 21.32 -1.18
N VAL A 122 -18.51 20.51 -0.65
CA VAL A 122 -18.16 19.18 -1.13
C VAL A 122 -18.43 18.18 -0.01
N ALA A 123 -19.09 17.07 -0.34
CA ALA A 123 -19.46 16.06 0.65
C ALA A 123 -18.23 15.42 1.31
N GLY A 124 -18.39 14.94 2.54
CA GLY A 124 -17.39 14.17 3.26
C GLY A 124 -17.17 12.77 2.66
N ILE A 125 -16.00 12.20 2.92
CA ILE A 125 -15.59 10.87 2.49
C ILE A 125 -16.19 9.83 3.44
N ARG A 126 -17.00 8.97 2.84
CA ARG A 126 -17.79 7.98 3.54
C ARG A 126 -17.15 6.61 3.42
N LEU A 127 -16.90 5.96 4.55
CA LEU A 127 -16.29 4.62 4.58
C LEU A 127 -17.17 3.58 3.91
N ASP A 128 -18.49 3.72 3.97
CA ASP A 128 -19.47 2.80 3.37
C ASP A 128 -19.62 2.97 1.85
N ASN A 129 -19.07 4.03 1.26
CA ASN A 129 -19.16 4.26 -0.18
C ASN A 129 -18.12 3.41 -0.93
N ASP A 130 -18.58 2.29 -1.47
CA ASP A 130 -17.80 1.37 -2.30
C ASP A 130 -17.04 2.06 -3.43
N ARG A 131 -17.69 2.98 -4.15
CA ARG A 131 -17.10 3.66 -5.31
C ARG A 131 -15.86 4.46 -4.92
N THR A 132 -15.95 5.20 -3.81
CA THR A 132 -14.82 5.98 -3.29
C THR A 132 -13.68 5.08 -2.80
N ILE A 133 -14.00 4.00 -2.09
CA ILE A 133 -12.99 3.06 -1.57
C ILE A 133 -12.26 2.33 -2.71
N ARG A 134 -13.00 1.87 -3.74
CA ARG A 134 -12.42 1.26 -4.94
C ARG A 134 -11.48 2.20 -5.69
N LEU A 135 -11.88 3.46 -5.84
CA LEU A 135 -11.02 4.49 -6.45
C LEU A 135 -9.73 4.72 -5.65
N LEU A 136 -9.85 4.80 -4.32
CA LEU A 136 -8.74 4.95 -3.39
C LEU A 136 -7.77 3.76 -3.43
N GLU A 137 -8.28 2.53 -3.50
CA GLU A 137 -7.48 1.32 -3.69
C GLU A 137 -6.69 1.38 -5.00
N VAL A 138 -7.34 1.69 -6.13
CA VAL A 138 -6.63 1.79 -7.42
C VAL A 138 -5.58 2.90 -7.38
N LEU A 139 -5.88 4.06 -6.80
CA LEU A 139 -4.92 5.15 -6.61
C LEU A 139 -3.70 4.73 -5.78
N MET A 140 -3.88 3.91 -4.74
CA MET A 140 -2.76 3.35 -3.98
C MET A 140 -1.87 2.46 -4.84
N HIS A 141 -2.44 1.57 -5.66
CA HIS A 141 -1.67 0.71 -6.56
C HIS A 141 -0.95 1.51 -7.65
N SER A 142 -1.62 2.52 -8.23
CA SER A 142 -1.07 3.39 -9.27
C SER A 142 -0.07 4.42 -8.75
N SER A 143 0.02 4.65 -7.43
CA SER A 143 1.00 5.58 -6.82
C SER A 143 2.47 5.17 -7.05
N SER A 144 2.70 3.96 -7.55
CA SER A 144 3.99 3.47 -8.05
C SER A 144 4.42 4.12 -9.37
N GLN A 145 3.50 4.70 -10.14
CA GLN A 145 3.81 5.43 -11.38
C GLN A 145 4.41 6.81 -11.03
N LEU A 146 5.63 7.06 -11.52
CA LEU A 146 6.45 8.22 -11.13
C LEU A 146 5.80 9.60 -11.39
N ASN A 147 4.81 9.66 -12.29
CA ASN A 147 4.18 10.89 -12.79
C ASN A 147 2.66 10.97 -12.51
N GLY A 148 2.10 10.07 -11.70
CA GLY A 148 0.64 9.99 -11.49
C GLY A 148 -0.11 9.31 -12.65
N ILE A 149 -1.44 9.29 -12.58
CA ILE A 149 -2.32 8.56 -13.50
C ILE A 149 -3.38 9.48 -14.13
N SER A 150 -3.63 9.35 -15.44
CA SER A 150 -4.68 10.12 -16.11
C SER A 150 -6.07 9.67 -15.68
N ALA A 151 -7.07 10.55 -15.77
CA ALA A 151 -8.46 10.17 -15.47
C ALA A 151 -8.95 9.01 -16.33
N ALA A 152 -8.56 8.95 -17.60
CA ALA A 152 -8.98 7.88 -18.52
C ALA A 152 -8.39 6.52 -18.11
N HIS A 153 -7.09 6.47 -17.79
CA HIS A 153 -6.45 5.24 -17.33
C HIS A 153 -6.95 4.83 -15.94
N LEU A 154 -7.18 5.79 -15.05
CA LEU A 154 -7.72 5.53 -13.72
C LEU A 154 -9.15 4.97 -13.80
N HIS A 155 -9.99 5.53 -14.70
CA HIS A 155 -11.33 5.01 -14.95
C HIS A 155 -11.27 3.55 -15.38
N LYS A 156 -10.49 3.27 -16.42
CA LYS A 156 -10.30 1.91 -16.95
C LYS A 156 -9.77 0.95 -15.88
N ALA A 157 -8.76 1.36 -15.11
CA ALA A 157 -8.20 0.53 -14.04
C ALA A 157 -9.22 0.18 -12.95
N VAL A 158 -10.14 1.10 -12.60
CA VAL A 158 -11.24 0.79 -11.66
C VAL A 158 -12.24 -0.18 -12.27
N LEU A 159 -12.60 -0.02 -13.55
CA LEU A 159 -13.50 -0.96 -14.22
C LEU A 159 -12.88 -2.37 -14.29
N ASP A 160 -11.62 -2.46 -14.69
CA ASP A 160 -10.89 -3.72 -14.84
C ASP A 160 -10.71 -4.42 -13.47
N ALA A 161 -10.27 -3.68 -12.44
CA ALA A 161 -9.97 -4.25 -11.11
C ALA A 161 -11.21 -4.78 -10.36
N TYR A 162 -12.39 -4.22 -10.63
CA TYR A 162 -13.64 -4.60 -9.94
C TYR A 162 -14.70 -5.18 -10.87
N HIS A 163 -14.34 -5.52 -12.11
CA HIS A 163 -15.23 -6.08 -13.13
C HIS A 163 -16.53 -5.27 -13.31
N LEU A 164 -16.40 -3.94 -13.43
CA LEU A 164 -17.53 -3.02 -13.59
C LEU A 164 -17.72 -2.62 -15.04
N THR A 165 -18.96 -2.35 -15.43
CA THR A 165 -19.28 -1.72 -16.72
C THR A 165 -19.16 -0.20 -16.63
N ALA A 166 -19.01 0.46 -17.79
CA ALA A 166 -18.97 1.92 -17.87
C ALA A 166 -20.27 2.62 -17.41
N GLU A 167 -21.38 1.87 -17.35
CA GLU A 167 -22.67 2.32 -16.83
C GLU A 167 -22.71 2.26 -15.30
N GLN A 168 -22.12 1.22 -14.70
CA GLN A 168 -22.03 1.04 -13.25
C GLN A 168 -21.10 2.05 -12.59
N TYR A 169 -20.02 2.45 -13.29
CA TYR A 169 -19.15 3.54 -12.86
C TYR A 169 -18.86 4.48 -14.02
N THR A 170 -19.54 5.62 -14.07
CA THR A 170 -19.46 6.54 -15.22
C THR A 170 -18.30 7.53 -15.08
N ARG A 171 -17.86 8.11 -16.21
CA ARG A 171 -16.85 9.18 -16.21
C ARG A 171 -17.26 10.41 -15.39
N ASN A 172 -18.56 10.72 -15.35
CA ASN A 172 -19.09 11.82 -14.53
C ASN A 172 -18.98 11.54 -13.03
N GLN A 173 -19.22 10.29 -12.64
CA GLN A 173 -19.01 9.85 -11.25
C GLN A 173 -17.51 9.91 -10.89
N LEU A 174 -16.62 9.43 -11.75
CA LEU A 174 -15.17 9.59 -11.53
C LEU A 174 -14.77 11.07 -11.41
N ALA A 175 -15.26 11.94 -12.28
CA ALA A 175 -14.96 13.37 -12.22
C ALA A 175 -15.46 14.01 -10.91
N TYR A 176 -16.63 13.58 -10.41
CA TYR A 176 -17.13 13.98 -9.10
C TYR A 176 -16.22 13.47 -7.97
N ASP A 177 -15.87 12.18 -7.97
CA ASP A 177 -15.06 11.59 -6.92
C ASP A 177 -13.65 12.19 -6.90
N LEU A 178 -13.02 12.42 -8.05
CA LEU A 178 -11.71 13.08 -8.12
C LEU A 178 -11.77 14.52 -7.58
N ARG A 179 -12.84 15.27 -7.87
CA ARG A 179 -13.03 16.60 -7.27
C ARG A 179 -13.19 16.51 -5.76
N LYS A 180 -13.94 15.50 -5.28
CA LYS A 180 -14.13 15.23 -3.86
C LYS A 180 -12.82 14.90 -3.15
N LEU A 181 -12.05 13.95 -3.66
CA LEU A 181 -10.73 13.58 -3.14
C LEU A 181 -9.77 14.77 -3.14
N LYS A 182 -9.79 15.60 -4.19
CA LYS A 182 -8.97 16.82 -4.28
C LYS A 182 -9.40 17.86 -3.25
N ALA A 183 -10.69 18.07 -3.03
CA ALA A 183 -11.20 19.00 -2.02
C ALA A 183 -10.77 18.62 -0.60
N HIS A 184 -10.68 17.31 -0.33
CA HIS A 184 -10.17 16.77 0.93
C HIS A 184 -8.63 16.70 0.98
N GLY A 185 -7.92 17.19 -0.03
CA GLY A 185 -6.45 17.18 -0.07
C GLY A 185 -5.82 15.81 -0.25
N LEU A 186 -6.58 14.76 -0.56
CA LEU A 186 -6.08 13.40 -0.72
C LEU A 186 -5.31 13.21 -2.03
N ILE A 187 -5.69 13.96 -3.07
CA ILE A 187 -5.00 13.92 -4.36
C ILE A 187 -4.58 15.31 -4.81
N GLU A 188 -3.52 15.34 -5.59
CA GLU A 188 -2.96 16.52 -6.23
C GLU A 188 -2.76 16.28 -7.73
N ARG A 189 -2.54 17.36 -8.48
CA ARG A 189 -2.17 17.31 -9.89
C ARG A 189 -0.73 17.82 -10.04
N PRO A 190 0.25 16.94 -10.29
CA PRO A 190 1.64 17.33 -10.53
C PRO A 190 1.77 18.19 -11.79
N ASP A 191 2.59 19.24 -11.72
CA ASP A 191 3.22 19.95 -12.85
C ASP A 191 2.33 20.27 -14.06
N ASN A 192 1.11 20.77 -13.80
CA ASN A 192 0.16 21.21 -14.84
C ASN A 192 -0.24 20.12 -15.87
N GLN A 193 0.01 18.85 -15.55
CA GLN A 193 -0.39 17.70 -16.37
C GLN A 193 -1.80 17.22 -16.00
N TYR A 194 -2.52 16.59 -16.94
CA TYR A 194 -3.84 16.00 -16.73
C TYR A 194 -3.78 14.64 -15.98
N VAL A 195 -2.93 14.57 -14.95
CA VAL A 195 -2.65 13.39 -14.15
C VAL A 195 -2.92 13.66 -12.67
N TYR A 196 -3.29 12.61 -11.95
CA TYR A 196 -3.60 12.65 -10.53
C TYR A 196 -2.61 11.77 -9.76
N ALA A 197 -2.17 12.26 -8.61
CA ALA A 197 -1.33 11.52 -7.69
C ALA A 197 -1.84 11.70 -6.25
N LEU A 198 -1.56 10.73 -5.38
CA LEU A 198 -1.80 10.88 -3.95
C LEU A 198 -0.79 11.89 -3.37
N SER A 199 -1.29 12.89 -2.65
CA SER A 199 -0.46 13.81 -1.88
C SER A 199 0.24 13.08 -0.72
N ASP A 200 1.20 13.72 -0.04
CA ASP A 200 1.84 13.12 1.15
C ASP A 200 0.83 12.75 2.24
N TYR A 201 -0.09 13.67 2.52
CA TYR A 201 -1.23 13.44 3.40
C TYR A 201 -2.16 12.35 2.87
N GLY A 202 -2.48 12.42 1.57
CA GLY A 202 -3.39 11.51 0.90
C GLY A 202 -2.94 10.07 0.92
N ARG A 203 -1.63 9.80 0.80
CA ARG A 203 -1.07 8.44 0.93
C ARG A 203 -1.44 7.82 2.27
N LYS A 204 -1.25 8.58 3.35
CA LYS A 204 -1.50 8.13 4.72
C LYS A 204 -3.00 7.94 5.00
N ALA A 205 -3.78 8.98 4.70
CA ALA A 205 -5.24 8.96 4.89
C ALA A 205 -5.92 7.87 4.04
N THR A 206 -5.48 7.69 2.80
CA THR A 206 -6.02 6.63 1.92
C THR A 206 -5.72 5.24 2.46
N ALA A 207 -4.47 4.98 2.89
CA ALA A 207 -4.11 3.72 3.52
C ALA A 207 -4.99 3.43 4.73
N ILE A 208 -5.22 4.41 5.61
CA ILE A 208 -6.16 4.29 6.74
C ILE A 208 -7.56 3.90 6.26
N LEU A 209 -8.15 4.66 5.33
CA LEU A 209 -9.53 4.44 4.89
C LEU A 209 -9.72 3.05 4.26
N VAL A 210 -8.76 2.63 3.42
CA VAL A 210 -8.78 1.32 2.76
C VAL A 210 -8.58 0.19 3.78
N ILE A 211 -7.61 0.31 4.70
CA ILE A 211 -7.37 -0.70 5.75
C ILE A 211 -8.60 -0.80 6.66
N LEU A 212 -9.11 0.33 7.15
CA LEU A 212 -10.27 0.37 8.02
C LEU A 212 -11.49 -0.26 7.33
N ARG A 213 -11.76 0.08 6.07
CA ARG A 213 -12.88 -0.52 5.34
C ARG A 213 -12.69 -2.02 5.08
N ASN A 214 -11.55 -2.43 4.53
CA ASN A 214 -11.38 -3.80 4.01
C ASN A 214 -10.84 -4.81 5.02
N ARG A 215 -10.05 -4.35 5.99
CA ARG A 215 -9.39 -5.22 6.98
C ARG A 215 -10.04 -5.16 8.34
N ILE A 216 -10.90 -4.18 8.63
CA ILE A 216 -11.59 -4.07 9.91
C ILE A 216 -13.10 -4.19 9.71
N LEU A 217 -13.71 -3.23 9.01
CA LEU A 217 -15.17 -3.17 8.89
C LEU A 217 -15.75 -4.33 8.08
N ARG A 218 -15.19 -4.63 6.89
CA ARG A 218 -15.71 -5.71 6.03
C ARG A 218 -15.60 -7.09 6.69
N PRO A 219 -14.50 -7.47 7.35
CA PRO A 219 -14.43 -8.75 8.08
C PRO A 219 -15.37 -8.81 9.29
N ILE A 220 -15.48 -7.72 10.06
CA ILE A 220 -16.41 -7.65 11.19
C ILE A 220 -17.86 -7.78 10.69
N ALA A 221 -18.27 -6.97 9.71
CA ALA A 221 -19.59 -7.05 9.10
C ALA A 221 -19.86 -8.43 8.49
N GLY A 222 -18.92 -9.00 7.73
CA GLY A 222 -19.07 -10.36 7.17
C GLY A 222 -19.14 -11.46 8.22
N SER A 223 -18.52 -11.27 9.39
CA SER A 223 -18.63 -12.16 10.55
C SER A 223 -19.98 -12.02 11.26
N ILE A 224 -20.53 -10.80 11.34
CA ILE A 224 -21.84 -10.52 11.95
C ILE A 224 -23.00 -10.98 11.05
N PHE A 225 -22.81 -10.92 9.72
CA PHE A 225 -23.84 -11.07 8.69
C PHE A 225 -23.46 -12.12 7.62
N ASP A 226 -23.01 -13.33 8.02
CA ASP A 226 -23.18 -14.60 7.28
C ASP A 226 -21.96 -15.42 6.80
N ARG A 227 -20.68 -15.02 6.95
CA ARG A 227 -19.55 -15.92 6.63
C ARG A 227 -18.29 -15.70 7.50
N PRO A 228 -18.18 -16.37 8.67
CA PRO A 228 -16.89 -16.44 9.36
C PRO A 228 -15.85 -17.16 8.45
N PRO A 229 -14.59 -16.67 8.39
CA PRO A 229 -13.53 -17.40 7.70
C PRO A 229 -13.38 -18.80 8.31
N LYS A 230 -13.28 -19.84 7.46
CA LYS A 230 -13.15 -21.24 7.92
C LYS A 230 -12.02 -21.38 8.94
N LEU A 231 -12.38 -21.83 10.15
CA LEU A 231 -11.48 -22.07 11.30
C LEU A 231 -10.37 -23.10 11.01
N SER A 232 -10.47 -23.87 9.93
CA SER A 232 -9.55 -24.97 9.59
C SER A 232 -8.18 -24.53 9.07
N LEU A 233 -8.00 -23.27 8.67
CA LEU A 233 -6.71 -22.76 8.21
C LEU A 233 -5.88 -22.28 9.41
N LYS A 234 -5.06 -23.14 10.01
CA LYS A 234 -4.08 -22.73 11.04
C LYS A 234 -2.91 -22.02 10.35
N THR A 235 -2.69 -20.75 10.66
CA THR A 235 -1.52 -20.00 10.23
C THR A 235 -0.65 -19.65 11.44
N ASN A 236 0.66 -19.84 11.33
CA ASN A 236 1.63 -19.67 12.44
C ASN A 236 2.02 -18.20 12.72
N SER A 237 1.26 -17.22 12.23
CA SER A 237 1.58 -15.80 12.40
C SER A 237 1.00 -15.24 13.70
N LYS A 238 1.87 -14.67 14.56
CA LYS A 238 1.46 -13.99 15.81
C LYS A 238 0.44 -12.87 15.55
N LEU A 239 0.62 -12.10 14.48
CA LEU A 239 -0.31 -11.05 14.07
C LEU A 239 -1.68 -11.60 13.70
N GLN A 240 -1.71 -12.69 12.91
CA GLN A 240 -2.97 -13.28 12.47
C GLN A 240 -3.70 -13.99 13.62
N ALA A 241 -2.96 -14.59 14.56
CA ALA A 241 -3.51 -15.13 15.80
C ALA A 241 -4.15 -14.01 16.65
N GLN A 242 -3.48 -12.87 16.79
CA GLN A 242 -4.01 -11.74 17.54
C GLN A 242 -5.25 -11.14 16.85
N TYR A 243 -5.19 -10.96 15.53
CA TYR A 243 -6.34 -10.52 14.73
C TYR A 243 -7.55 -11.44 14.90
N ARG A 244 -7.36 -12.77 14.88
CA ARG A 244 -8.42 -13.75 15.13
C ARG A 244 -8.98 -13.66 16.55
N ARG A 245 -8.13 -13.46 17.56
CA ARG A 245 -8.59 -13.25 18.94
C ARG A 245 -9.47 -12.01 19.02
N THR A 246 -9.05 -10.91 18.41
CA THR A 246 -9.84 -9.68 18.35
C THR A 246 -11.18 -9.91 17.64
N THR A 247 -11.21 -10.57 16.48
CA THR A 247 -12.46 -10.92 15.80
C THR A 247 -13.37 -11.80 16.65
N LYS A 248 -12.82 -12.80 17.35
CA LYS A 248 -13.57 -13.66 18.27
C LYS A 248 -14.18 -12.84 19.40
N SER A 249 -13.40 -12.01 20.08
CA SER A 249 -13.90 -11.14 21.15
C SER A 249 -14.99 -10.18 20.68
N PHE A 250 -14.90 -9.64 19.46
CA PHE A 250 -15.97 -8.86 18.86
C PHE A 250 -17.24 -9.70 18.61
N ASN A 251 -17.10 -10.92 18.10
CA ASN A 251 -18.25 -11.82 17.90
C ASN A 251 -18.92 -12.21 19.24
N ASP A 252 -18.14 -12.47 20.27
CA ASP A 252 -18.63 -12.80 21.61
C ASP A 252 -19.43 -11.61 22.18
N LEU A 253 -18.89 -10.38 22.06
CA LEU A 253 -19.58 -9.15 22.46
C LEU A 253 -20.89 -8.94 21.69
N ILE A 254 -20.90 -9.22 20.39
CA ILE A 254 -22.10 -9.08 19.55
C ILE A 254 -23.15 -10.13 19.90
N THR A 255 -22.72 -11.34 20.27
CA THR A 255 -23.61 -12.40 20.76
C THR A 255 -24.27 -11.97 22.07
N LEU A 256 -23.50 -11.37 22.98
CA LEU A 256 -24.03 -10.80 24.22
C LEU A 256 -25.01 -9.65 23.95
N LEU A 257 -24.71 -8.75 23.01
CA LEU A 257 -25.61 -7.66 22.61
C LEU A 257 -26.90 -8.14 21.93
N LYS A 258 -26.87 -9.26 21.21
CA LYS A 258 -28.08 -9.86 20.61
C LYS A 258 -28.95 -10.61 21.64
N ALA A 259 -28.38 -10.99 22.77
CA ALA A 259 -29.06 -11.71 23.85
C ALA A 259 -29.60 -10.78 24.95
N ALA A 260 -29.25 -9.49 24.90
CA ALA A 260 -29.77 -8.42 25.75
C ALA A 260 -30.92 -7.69 25.06
#